data_AF-A0A1A3BY47-F1
#
_entry.id   AF-A0A1A3BY47-F1
#
_cell.length_a   1.000
_cell.length_b   1.000
_cell.length_c   1.000
_cell.angle_alpha   90.00
_cell.angle_beta   90.00
_cell.angle_gamma   90.00
#
_symmetry.space_group_name_H-M   'P 1'
#
loop_
_entity.id
_entity.type
_entity.pdbx_description
1 polymer ?
#
loop_
_entity_poly.entity_id
_entity_poly.type
_entity_poly.pdbx_seq_one_letter_code
_entity_poly.pdbx_strand_id
1 'polypeptide(L)'
;MTGASDELTDPRRRALRIELAVVLAVTFGLSAYSSLLSLVESVLLGLSGQVVALNPRRSPFDLIDLGLNLVWVFQLSAWGALALYLLWRSGFGPVAIGLGRPRWRADLLGGLGLAALIGVPGLALYQLARILGMNADIEPAELYDTWWRIPVLLLTALANGWAEEVIVVGFLITRLRQLRVNPVAAVIASSVLRGLYHLYQGFGAGLGNLAMGVVFGCVYVRTGRLWPLIVAHALIDAVAFVGYALAAGHLGWLR
;
A
#
# COMPACT_ATOMS: atom_id res chain seq x y z
N MET A 1 -10.32 -42.56 -18.86
CA MET A 1 -11.02 -41.28 -19.14
C MET A 1 -10.53 -40.26 -18.13
N THR A 2 -9.53 -39.47 -18.53
CA THR A 2 -9.61 -38.01 -18.75
C THR A 2 -9.21 -37.19 -17.53
N GLY A 3 -7.91 -37.24 -17.19
CA GLY A 3 -7.26 -36.12 -16.51
C GLY A 3 -6.96 -35.07 -17.57
N ALA A 4 -7.94 -34.24 -17.91
CA ALA A 4 -7.68 -33.04 -18.68
C ALA A 4 -6.70 -32.20 -17.85
N SER A 5 -5.49 -32.04 -18.36
CA SER A 5 -4.55 -31.05 -17.88
C SER A 5 -5.30 -29.73 -17.72
N ASP A 6 -5.15 -29.10 -16.56
CA ASP A 6 -5.65 -27.76 -16.22
C ASP A 6 -4.90 -26.70 -17.08
N GLU A 7 -5.03 -26.82 -18.39
CA GLU A 7 -4.52 -25.88 -19.37
C GLU A 7 -5.49 -24.72 -19.46
N LEU A 8 -5.02 -23.55 -19.06
CA LEU A 8 -5.70 -22.30 -19.36
C LEU A 8 -5.82 -22.16 -20.88
N THR A 9 -7.05 -22.28 -21.37
CA THR A 9 -7.36 -21.95 -22.76
C THR A 9 -6.97 -20.50 -23.08
N ASP A 10 -6.58 -20.23 -24.32
CA ASP A 10 -6.18 -18.88 -24.74
C ASP A 10 -7.22 -17.79 -24.45
N PRO A 11 -8.54 -18.03 -24.61
CA PRO A 11 -9.58 -17.07 -24.20
C PRO A 11 -9.54 -16.76 -22.71
N ARG A 12 -9.30 -17.77 -21.85
CA ARG A 12 -9.24 -17.59 -20.39
C ARG A 12 -7.99 -16.82 -19.99
N ARG A 13 -6.84 -17.09 -20.63
CA ARG A 13 -5.60 -16.33 -20.42
C ARG A 13 -5.76 -14.86 -20.84
N ARG A 14 -6.44 -14.60 -21.96
CA ARG A 14 -6.75 -13.24 -22.43
C ARG A 14 -7.65 -12.50 -21.45
N ALA A 15 -8.71 -13.14 -20.96
CA ALA A 15 -9.61 -12.55 -19.98
C ALA A 15 -8.87 -12.15 -18.68
N LEU A 16 -7.99 -13.00 -18.16
CA LEU A 16 -7.18 -12.68 -16.97
C LEU A 16 -6.24 -11.49 -17.19
N ARG A 17 -5.63 -11.37 -18.38
CA ARG A 17 -4.78 -10.21 -18.72
C ARG A 17 -5.59 -8.92 -18.78
N ILE A 18 -6.79 -8.97 -19.36
CA ILE A 18 -7.70 -7.81 -19.40
C ILE A 18 -8.13 -7.43 -17.99
N GLU A 19 -8.54 -8.41 -17.17
CA GLU A 19 -8.93 -8.15 -15.79
C GLU A 19 -7.79 -7.49 -15.00
N LEU A 20 -6.57 -8.01 -15.11
CA LEU A 20 -5.38 -7.44 -14.47
C LEU A 20 -5.12 -6.01 -14.95
N ALA A 21 -5.19 -5.77 -16.26
CA ALA A 21 -5.00 -4.43 -16.82
C ALA A 21 -6.05 -3.44 -16.33
N VAL A 22 -7.34 -3.82 -16.32
CA VAL A 22 -8.45 -2.97 -15.88
C VAL A 22 -8.38 -2.68 -14.39
N VAL A 23 -8.16 -3.70 -13.55
CA VAL A 23 -8.05 -3.51 -12.10
C VAL A 23 -6.88 -2.59 -11.76
N LEU A 24 -5.71 -2.81 -12.37
CA LEU A 24 -4.56 -1.93 -12.15
C LEU A 24 -4.83 -0.52 -12.68
N ALA A 25 -5.40 -0.36 -13.88
CA ALA A 25 -5.70 0.95 -14.45
C ALA A 25 -6.68 1.78 -13.59
N VAL A 26 -7.66 1.14 -12.95
CA VAL A 26 -8.64 1.83 -12.08
C VAL A 26 -8.06 2.12 -10.68
N THR A 27 -7.02 1.39 -10.27
CA THR A 27 -6.42 1.47 -8.93
C THR A 27 -4.98 1.96 -8.99
N PHE A 28 -4.01 1.12 -8.58
CA PHE A 28 -2.62 1.49 -8.35
C PHE A 28 -1.79 1.72 -9.61
N GLY A 29 -2.25 1.27 -10.78
CA GLY A 29 -1.62 1.57 -12.06
C GLY A 29 -1.76 3.04 -12.45
N LEU A 30 -2.94 3.64 -12.23
CA LEU A 30 -3.12 5.08 -12.39
C LEU A 30 -2.33 5.85 -11.33
N SER A 31 -2.35 5.39 -10.08
CA SER A 31 -1.53 5.97 -9.00
C SER A 31 -0.03 5.94 -9.30
N ALA A 32 0.47 4.86 -9.91
CA ALA A 32 1.87 4.75 -10.35
C ALA A 32 2.21 5.79 -11.42
N TYR A 33 1.34 5.95 -12.41
CA TYR A 33 1.53 6.94 -13.46
C TYR A 33 1.52 8.38 -12.90
N SER A 34 0.53 8.74 -12.08
CA SER A 34 0.48 10.07 -11.46
C SER A 34 1.69 10.32 -10.56
N SER A 35 2.12 9.30 -9.81
CA SER A 35 3.27 9.41 -8.90
C SER A 35 4.58 9.67 -9.61
N LEU A 36 4.78 9.05 -10.78
CA LEU A 36 5.93 9.31 -11.62
C LEU A 36 5.94 10.76 -12.13
N LEU A 37 4.78 11.26 -12.57
CA LEU A 37 4.66 12.65 -13.02
C LEU A 37 4.96 13.64 -11.89
N SER A 38 4.40 13.41 -10.68
CA SER A 38 4.67 14.24 -9.51
C SER A 38 6.15 14.24 -9.11
N LEU A 39 6.83 13.09 -9.23
CA LEU A 39 8.27 13.03 -8.99
C LEU A 39 9.05 13.83 -10.02
N VAL A 40 8.73 13.69 -11.31
CA VAL A 40 9.38 14.45 -12.39
C VAL A 40 9.20 15.96 -12.18
N GLU A 41 7.99 16.40 -11.84
CA GLU A 41 7.71 17.80 -11.49
C GLU A 41 8.56 18.26 -10.30
N SER A 42 8.61 17.47 -9.24
CA SER A 42 9.41 17.78 -8.04
C SER A 42 10.91 17.88 -8.34
N VAL A 43 11.44 17.02 -9.24
CA VAL A 43 12.83 17.08 -9.69
C VAL A 43 13.10 18.37 -10.47
N LEU A 44 12.19 18.76 -11.38
CA LEU A 44 12.34 19.96 -12.21
C LEU A 44 12.24 21.26 -11.40
N LEU A 45 11.40 21.27 -10.36
CA LEU A 45 11.21 22.43 -9.47
C LEU A 45 12.26 22.53 -8.35
N GLY A 46 13.10 21.50 -8.18
CA GLY A 46 14.05 21.41 -7.08
C GLY A 46 13.47 20.62 -5.90
N LEU A 47 13.98 19.41 -5.71
CA LEU A 47 13.42 18.38 -4.82
C LEU A 47 13.43 18.78 -3.33
N SER A 48 14.43 19.54 -2.91
CA SER A 48 14.67 19.92 -1.51
C SER A 48 13.71 20.96 -0.95
N GLY A 49 12.90 21.61 -1.81
CA GLY A 49 11.92 22.63 -1.38
C GLY A 49 10.48 22.13 -1.40
N GLN A 50 10.23 20.87 -1.77
CA GLN A 50 8.89 20.31 -1.89
C GLN A 50 8.47 19.65 -0.58
N VAL A 51 7.24 19.94 -0.16
CA VAL A 51 6.59 19.28 0.97
C VAL A 51 5.39 18.49 0.46
N VAL A 52 5.35 17.20 0.76
CA VAL A 52 4.25 16.32 0.36
C VAL A 52 3.46 15.91 1.59
N ALA A 53 2.22 16.40 1.70
CA ALA A 53 1.29 15.98 2.71
C ALA A 53 0.61 14.66 2.32
N LEU A 54 0.77 13.60 3.13
CA LEU A 54 0.11 12.31 2.87
C LEU A 54 -1.40 12.37 3.16
N ASN A 55 -1.78 13.09 4.22
CA ASN A 55 -3.16 13.32 4.62
C ASN A 55 -3.42 14.84 4.70
N PRO A 56 -3.55 15.54 3.55
CA PRO A 56 -3.77 16.98 3.52
C PRO A 56 -5.17 17.35 3.96
N ARG A 57 -5.35 18.58 4.44
CA ARG A 57 -6.69 19.14 4.67
C ARG A 57 -7.35 19.42 3.32
N ARG A 58 -8.53 18.83 3.10
CA ARG A 58 -9.25 18.90 1.82
C ARG A 58 -10.30 20.00 1.79
N SER A 59 -10.77 20.44 2.96
CA SER A 59 -11.73 21.52 3.08
C SER A 59 -11.45 22.43 4.29
N PRO A 60 -11.66 23.75 4.18
CA PRO A 60 -11.63 24.63 5.33
C PRO A 60 -12.81 24.41 6.29
N PHE A 61 -13.81 23.60 5.94
CA PHE A 61 -14.96 23.29 6.77
C PHE A 61 -14.84 21.88 7.38
N ASP A 62 -14.78 21.78 8.71
CA ASP A 62 -14.39 20.55 9.41
C ASP A 62 -15.26 19.32 9.10
N LEU A 63 -16.59 19.49 9.02
CA LEU A 63 -17.48 18.36 8.70
C LEU A 63 -17.39 17.94 7.22
N ILE A 64 -17.09 18.88 6.32
CA ILE A 64 -16.85 18.56 4.91
C ILE A 64 -15.52 17.83 4.78
N ASP A 65 -14.49 18.28 5.50
CA ASP A 65 -13.17 17.64 5.52
C ASP A 65 -13.23 16.20 6.07
N LEU A 66 -13.98 15.99 7.16
CA LEU A 66 -14.29 14.64 7.68
C LEU A 66 -14.96 13.79 6.59
N GLY A 67 -15.99 14.31 5.93
CA GLY A 67 -16.70 13.61 4.86
C GLY A 67 -15.77 13.21 3.70
N LEU A 68 -14.90 14.11 3.25
CA LEU A 68 -13.96 13.86 2.16
C LEU A 68 -12.88 12.83 2.53
N ASN A 69 -12.42 12.81 3.77
CA ASN A 69 -11.51 11.77 4.24
C ASN A 69 -12.21 10.40 4.35
N LEU A 70 -13.47 10.36 4.80
CA LEU A 70 -14.25 9.12 4.81
C LEU A 70 -14.56 8.60 3.40
N VAL A 71 -14.75 9.48 2.41
CA VAL A 71 -14.85 9.09 1.00
C VAL A 71 -13.57 8.38 0.55
N TRP A 72 -12.41 8.86 0.95
CA TRP A 72 -11.12 8.22 0.63
C TRP A 72 -10.99 6.82 1.26
N VAL A 73 -11.32 6.70 2.56
CA VAL A 73 -11.37 5.41 3.27
C VAL A 73 -12.31 4.42 2.56
N PHE A 74 -13.50 4.88 2.16
CA PHE A 74 -14.49 4.08 1.45
C PHE A 74 -13.96 3.63 0.09
N GLN A 75 -13.33 4.53 -0.68
CA GLN A 75 -12.76 4.22 -1.98
C GLN A 75 -11.71 3.10 -1.91
N LEU A 76 -10.74 3.22 -0.98
CA LEU A 76 -9.71 2.21 -0.76
C LEU A 76 -10.31 0.85 -0.33
N SER A 77 -11.30 0.89 0.57
CA SER A 77 -12.02 -0.31 0.99
C SER A 77 -12.73 -0.99 -0.19
N ALA A 78 -13.39 -0.20 -1.04
CA ALA A 78 -14.09 -0.66 -2.23
C ALA A 78 -13.14 -1.25 -3.28
N TRP A 79 -11.96 -0.65 -3.48
CA TRP A 79 -10.93 -1.19 -4.37
C TRP A 79 -10.48 -2.59 -3.95
N GLY A 80 -10.13 -2.79 -2.67
CA GLY A 80 -9.77 -4.11 -2.16
C GLY A 80 -10.94 -5.11 -2.22
N ALA A 81 -12.17 -4.66 -1.92
CA ALA A 81 -13.38 -5.49 -2.04
C ALA A 81 -13.65 -5.93 -3.49
N LEU A 82 -13.44 -5.05 -4.47
CA LEU A 82 -13.58 -5.37 -5.89
C LEU A 82 -12.59 -6.46 -6.31
N ALA A 83 -11.31 -6.32 -5.94
CA ALA A 83 -10.30 -7.33 -6.23
C ALA A 83 -10.63 -8.68 -5.58
N LEU A 84 -11.09 -8.67 -4.33
CA LEU A 84 -11.54 -9.86 -3.63
C LEU A 84 -12.74 -10.52 -4.32
N TYR A 85 -13.72 -9.73 -4.75
CA TYR A 85 -14.90 -10.21 -5.47
C TYR A 85 -14.51 -10.88 -6.79
N LEU A 86 -13.59 -10.30 -7.56
CA LEU A 86 -13.13 -10.87 -8.84
C LEU A 86 -12.39 -12.21 -8.64
N LEU A 87 -11.57 -12.31 -7.60
CA LEU A 87 -10.92 -13.57 -7.21
C LEU A 87 -11.95 -14.62 -6.80
N TRP A 88 -12.91 -14.24 -5.95
CA TRP A 88 -13.97 -15.13 -5.51
C TRP A 88 -14.79 -15.65 -6.69
N ARG A 89 -15.19 -14.77 -7.62
CA ARG A 89 -15.89 -15.12 -8.86
C ARG A 89 -15.08 -16.07 -9.75
N SER A 90 -13.75 -16.06 -9.63
CA SER A 90 -12.84 -16.95 -10.37
C SER A 90 -12.52 -18.26 -9.63
N GLY A 91 -13.17 -18.54 -8.49
CA GLY A 91 -12.97 -19.74 -7.67
C GLY A 91 -11.92 -19.59 -6.56
N PHE A 92 -11.33 -18.40 -6.40
CA PHE A 92 -10.35 -18.10 -5.34
C PHE A 92 -11.03 -17.33 -4.23
N GLY A 93 -11.68 -18.05 -3.31
CA GLY A 93 -12.33 -17.42 -2.16
C GLY A 93 -11.33 -16.74 -1.21
N PRO A 94 -11.81 -15.92 -0.24
CA PRO A 94 -10.94 -15.16 0.66
C PRO A 94 -9.90 -16.02 1.40
N VAL A 95 -10.27 -17.24 1.78
CA VAL A 95 -9.37 -18.21 2.43
C VAL A 95 -8.17 -18.57 1.54
N ALA A 96 -8.38 -18.69 0.22
CA ALA A 96 -7.35 -19.09 -0.74
C ALA A 96 -6.23 -18.05 -0.88
N ILE A 97 -6.52 -16.79 -0.57
CA ILE A 97 -5.53 -15.71 -0.57
C ILE A 97 -5.10 -15.30 0.84
N GLY A 98 -5.42 -16.09 1.87
CA GLY A 98 -4.93 -15.83 3.22
C GLY A 98 -5.80 -14.90 4.07
N LEU A 99 -7.01 -14.58 3.60
CA LEU A 99 -8.06 -13.87 4.35
C LEU A 99 -9.06 -14.86 5.00
N GLY A 100 -8.57 -16.01 5.46
CA GLY A 100 -9.36 -16.92 6.28
C GLY A 100 -9.60 -16.38 7.69
N ARG A 101 -10.07 -17.24 8.62
CA ARG A 101 -10.25 -16.83 10.02
C ARG A 101 -8.94 -16.27 10.60
N PRO A 102 -8.94 -15.04 11.16
CA PRO A 102 -7.74 -14.45 11.75
C PRO A 102 -7.22 -15.33 12.88
N ARG A 103 -5.92 -15.65 12.82
CA ARG A 103 -5.19 -16.28 13.93
C ARG A 103 -4.56 -15.17 14.74
N TRP A 104 -5.38 -14.52 15.57
CA TRP A 104 -5.05 -13.31 16.32
C TRP A 104 -3.61 -13.24 16.82
N ARG A 105 -3.10 -14.28 17.50
CA ARG A 105 -1.71 -14.29 18.00
C ARG A 105 -0.67 -14.29 16.87
N ALA A 106 -0.76 -15.24 15.95
CA ALA A 106 0.25 -15.38 14.88
C ALA A 106 0.20 -14.23 13.89
N ASP A 107 -1.00 -13.73 13.58
CA ASP A 107 -1.18 -12.66 12.59
C ASP A 107 -0.81 -11.30 13.18
N LEU A 108 -1.15 -11.04 14.44
CA LEU A 108 -0.76 -9.81 15.12
C LEU A 108 0.74 -9.78 15.43
N LEU A 109 1.31 -10.86 15.97
CA LEU A 109 2.75 -10.91 16.27
C LEU A 109 3.59 -10.91 14.98
N GLY A 110 3.15 -11.64 13.95
CA GLY A 110 3.78 -11.59 12.63
C GLY A 110 3.69 -10.20 12.02
N GLY A 111 2.52 -9.56 12.12
CA GLY A 111 2.32 -8.19 11.66
C GLY A 111 3.19 -7.17 12.40
N LEU A 112 3.28 -7.26 13.73
CA LEU A 112 4.17 -6.44 14.55
C LEU A 112 5.65 -6.64 14.19
N GLY A 113 6.07 -7.90 14.03
CA GLY A 113 7.44 -8.23 13.64
C GLY A 113 7.80 -7.66 12.26
N LEU A 114 6.89 -7.77 11.28
CA LEU A 114 7.07 -7.18 9.95
C LEU A 114 7.05 -5.66 9.99
N ALA A 115 6.15 -5.06 10.78
CA ALA A 115 6.09 -3.61 10.97
C ALA A 115 7.39 -3.07 11.56
N ALA A 116 7.96 -3.75 12.56
CA ALA A 116 9.24 -3.36 13.13
C ALA A 116 10.39 -3.53 12.13
N LEU A 117 10.40 -4.65 11.39
CA LEU A 117 11.43 -4.96 10.39
C LEU A 117 11.51 -3.92 9.27
N ILE A 118 10.37 -3.38 8.83
CA ILE A 118 10.30 -2.38 7.76
C ILE A 118 10.33 -0.96 8.33
N GLY A 119 9.48 -0.68 9.32
CA GLY A 119 9.27 0.66 9.87
C GLY A 119 10.48 1.21 10.62
N VAL A 120 11.20 0.41 11.42
CA VAL A 120 12.35 0.92 12.18
C VAL A 120 13.50 1.34 11.25
N PRO A 121 13.96 0.51 10.28
CA PRO A 121 14.95 0.96 9.30
C PRO A 121 14.44 2.10 8.43
N GLY A 122 13.14 2.10 8.07
CA GLY A 122 12.52 3.17 7.28
C GLY A 122 12.59 4.53 7.97
N LEU A 123 12.26 4.59 9.27
CA LEU A 123 12.37 5.81 10.07
C LEU A 123 13.83 6.28 10.19
N ALA A 124 14.77 5.36 10.38
CA ALA A 124 16.19 5.68 10.46
C ALA A 124 16.72 6.26 9.14
N LEU A 125 16.35 5.64 8.00
CA LEU A 125 16.71 6.11 6.66
C LEU A 125 16.07 7.45 6.33
N TYR A 126 14.80 7.65 6.71
CA TYR A 126 14.12 8.93 6.53
C TYR A 126 14.87 10.06 7.24
N GLN A 127 15.23 9.88 8.51
CA GLN A 127 15.98 10.90 9.23
C GLN A 127 17.37 11.13 8.63
N LEU A 128 18.08 10.08 8.22
CA LEU A 128 19.39 10.23 7.59
C LEU A 128 19.29 10.99 6.27
N ALA A 129 18.32 10.65 5.42
CA ALA A 129 18.11 11.30 4.13
C ALA A 129 17.71 12.77 4.29
N ARG A 130 16.92 13.11 5.32
CA ARG A 130 16.56 14.49 5.63
C ARG A 130 17.78 15.32 6.05
N ILE A 131 18.63 14.78 6.93
CA ILE A 131 19.88 15.43 7.36
C ILE A 131 20.83 15.66 6.17
N LEU A 132 20.83 14.76 5.19
CA LEU A 132 21.68 14.84 4.00
C LEU A 132 21.06 15.66 2.83
N GLY A 133 19.83 16.16 2.98
CA GLY A 133 19.14 16.93 1.93
C GLY A 133 18.78 16.11 0.68
N MET A 134 18.65 14.79 0.81
CA MET A 134 18.47 13.86 -0.31
C MET A 134 17.00 13.52 -0.60
N ASN A 135 16.05 13.97 0.21
CA ASN A 135 14.61 13.74 0.05
C ASN A 135 13.81 15.02 0.28
N ALA A 136 12.60 15.06 -0.30
CA ALA A 136 11.57 16.03 0.04
C ALA A 136 11.12 15.84 1.50
N ASP A 137 10.73 16.92 2.18
CA ASP A 137 10.13 16.82 3.50
C ASP A 137 8.73 16.21 3.35
N ILE A 138 8.50 15.09 4.02
CA ILE A 138 7.20 14.41 4.02
C ILE A 138 6.48 14.85 5.28
N GLU A 139 5.28 15.40 5.12
CA GLU A 139 4.35 15.65 6.21
C GLU A 139 3.28 14.55 6.24
N PRO A 140 3.38 13.56 7.14
CA PRO A 140 2.42 12.46 7.19
C PRO A 140 0.96 12.89 7.41
N ALA A 141 0.74 14.03 8.07
CA ALA A 141 -0.58 14.63 8.23
C ALA A 141 -0.42 16.13 8.55
N GLU A 142 -1.27 16.97 7.96
CA GLU A 142 -1.32 18.38 8.35
C GLU A 142 -1.76 18.53 9.82
N LEU A 143 -1.17 19.50 10.52
CA LEU A 143 -1.41 19.73 11.94
C LEU A 143 -2.59 20.68 12.16
N TYR A 144 -3.79 20.12 12.31
CA TYR A 144 -4.99 20.84 12.77
C TYR A 144 -5.71 20.07 13.88
N ASP A 145 -6.42 20.76 14.76
CA ASP A 145 -6.98 20.15 15.96
C ASP A 145 -8.48 19.83 15.79
N THR A 146 -8.80 18.57 15.47
CA THR A 146 -10.18 18.07 15.41
C THR A 146 -10.29 16.72 16.11
N TRP A 147 -11.42 16.49 16.77
CA TRP A 147 -11.67 15.26 17.55
C TRP A 147 -11.64 13.98 16.70
N TRP A 148 -11.98 14.10 15.41
CA TRP A 148 -12.11 12.96 14.49
C TRP A 148 -10.79 12.64 13.76
N ARG A 149 -9.78 13.51 13.80
CA ARG A 149 -8.55 13.36 13.02
C ARG A 149 -7.84 12.04 13.31
N ILE A 150 -7.53 11.75 14.58
CA ILE A 150 -6.83 10.51 14.95
C ILE A 150 -7.63 9.26 14.57
N PRO A 151 -8.94 9.14 14.91
CA PRO A 151 -9.76 8.04 14.43
C PRO A 151 -9.72 7.84 12.90
N VAL A 152 -9.82 8.92 12.13
CA VAL A 152 -9.83 8.85 10.66
C VAL A 152 -8.45 8.49 10.10
N LEU A 153 -7.36 8.96 10.69
CA LEU A 153 -6.00 8.55 10.30
C LEU A 153 -5.78 7.05 10.54
N LEU A 154 -6.28 6.49 11.65
CA LEU A 154 -6.22 5.06 11.91
C LEU A 154 -7.07 4.26 10.91
N LEU A 155 -8.26 4.75 10.57
CA LEU A 155 -9.10 4.14 9.53
C LEU A 155 -8.43 4.20 8.15
N THR A 156 -7.76 5.31 7.83
CA THR A 156 -7.02 5.48 6.57
C THR A 156 -5.84 4.53 6.50
N ALA A 157 -5.05 4.40 7.57
CA ALA A 157 -3.96 3.43 7.66
C ALA A 157 -4.44 1.99 7.43
N LEU A 158 -5.57 1.62 8.04
CA LEU A 158 -6.18 0.30 7.82
C LEU A 158 -6.67 0.13 6.39
N ALA A 159 -7.30 1.15 5.81
CA ALA A 159 -7.83 1.11 4.45
C ALA A 159 -6.73 1.05 3.39
N ASN A 160 -5.60 1.75 3.59
CA ASN A 160 -4.39 1.63 2.77
C ASN A 160 -3.84 0.21 2.83
N GLY A 161 -3.56 -0.30 4.03
CA GLY A 161 -3.05 -1.66 4.22
C GLY A 161 -4.00 -2.72 3.63
N TRP A 162 -5.31 -2.51 3.74
CA TRP A 162 -6.29 -3.37 3.06
C TRP A 162 -6.16 -3.30 1.54
N ALA A 163 -6.28 -2.11 0.94
CA ALA A 163 -6.31 -1.94 -0.50
C ALA A 163 -5.01 -2.43 -1.15
N GLU A 164 -3.87 -1.99 -0.61
CA GLU A 164 -2.56 -2.30 -1.15
C GLU A 164 -2.23 -3.78 -1.03
N GLU A 165 -2.40 -4.38 0.16
CA GLU A 165 -2.05 -5.78 0.33
C GLU A 165 -3.03 -6.71 -0.42
N VAL A 166 -4.32 -6.38 -0.47
CA VAL A 166 -5.29 -7.18 -1.24
C VAL A 166 -5.05 -7.09 -2.74
N ILE A 167 -4.76 -5.91 -3.28
CA ILE A 167 -4.58 -5.73 -4.74
C ILE A 167 -3.16 -6.08 -5.18
N VAL A 168 -2.16 -5.43 -4.59
CA VAL A 168 -0.78 -5.45 -5.08
C VAL A 168 -0.07 -6.75 -4.71
N VAL A 169 -0.42 -7.34 -3.56
CA VAL A 169 0.15 -8.64 -3.14
C VAL A 169 -0.83 -9.77 -3.44
N GLY A 170 -2.01 -9.79 -2.82
CA GLY A 170 -2.97 -10.89 -2.93
C GLY A 170 -3.45 -11.15 -4.35
N PHE A 171 -4.09 -10.16 -4.97
CA PHE A 171 -4.68 -10.26 -6.30
C PHE A 171 -3.61 -10.39 -7.38
N LEU A 172 -2.67 -9.46 -7.45
CA LEU A 172 -1.69 -9.41 -8.53
C LEU A 172 -0.81 -10.67 -8.57
N ILE A 173 -0.26 -11.10 -7.43
CA ILE A 173 0.57 -12.33 -7.40
C ILE A 173 -0.28 -13.55 -7.73
N THR A 174 -1.52 -13.64 -7.25
CA THR A 174 -2.43 -14.75 -7.58
C THR A 174 -2.72 -14.80 -9.09
N ARG A 175 -3.04 -13.65 -9.71
CA ARG A 175 -3.33 -13.56 -11.15
C ARG A 175 -2.09 -13.85 -12.00
N LEU A 176 -0.91 -13.37 -11.61
CA LEU A 176 0.35 -13.68 -12.29
C LEU A 176 0.67 -15.18 -12.22
N ARG A 177 0.45 -15.81 -11.05
CA ARG A 177 0.61 -17.27 -10.90
C ARG A 177 -0.38 -18.05 -11.75
N GLN A 178 -1.64 -17.62 -11.85
CA GLN A 178 -2.60 -18.21 -12.78
C GLN A 178 -2.08 -18.13 -14.20
N LEU A 179 -1.52 -16.99 -14.62
CA LEU A 179 -0.89 -16.82 -15.94
C LEU A 179 0.42 -17.63 -16.12
N ARG A 180 0.80 -18.48 -15.15
CA ARG A 180 2.02 -19.29 -15.10
C ARG A 180 3.31 -18.44 -15.08
N VAL A 181 3.23 -17.20 -14.59
CA VAL A 181 4.42 -16.40 -14.29
C VAL A 181 5.13 -17.00 -13.07
N ASN A 182 6.46 -17.10 -13.14
CA ASN A 182 7.22 -17.68 -12.05
C ASN A 182 7.06 -16.84 -10.75
N PRO A 183 7.10 -17.45 -9.56
CA PRO A 183 6.82 -16.73 -8.31
C PRO A 183 7.77 -15.56 -8.03
N VAL A 184 9.04 -15.68 -8.42
CA VAL A 184 10.04 -14.61 -8.21
C VAL A 184 9.70 -13.38 -9.05
N ALA A 185 9.41 -13.58 -10.33
CA ALA A 185 8.98 -12.51 -11.25
C ALA A 185 7.65 -11.88 -10.80
N ALA A 186 6.73 -12.66 -10.24
CA ALA A 186 5.48 -12.13 -9.68
C ALA A 186 5.73 -11.22 -8.47
N VAL A 187 6.64 -11.62 -7.56
CA VAL A 187 7.06 -10.77 -6.43
C VAL A 187 7.77 -9.52 -6.92
N ILE A 188 8.69 -9.62 -7.88
CA ILE A 188 9.37 -8.45 -8.45
C ILE A 188 8.37 -7.49 -9.07
N ALA A 189 7.45 -7.97 -9.92
CA ALA A 189 6.44 -7.13 -10.56
C ALA A 189 5.54 -6.41 -9.53
N SER A 190 5.11 -7.14 -8.49
CA SER A 190 4.35 -6.57 -7.37
C SER A 190 5.14 -5.50 -6.60
N SER A 191 6.42 -5.77 -6.32
CA SER A 191 7.32 -4.86 -5.60
C SER A 191 7.64 -3.59 -6.39
N VAL A 192 7.86 -3.74 -7.70
CA VAL A 192 8.10 -2.61 -8.61
C VAL A 192 6.84 -1.75 -8.69
N LEU A 193 5.66 -2.35 -8.89
CA LEU A 193 4.40 -1.59 -8.88
C LEU A 193 4.26 -0.78 -7.59
N ARG A 194 4.53 -1.42 -6.44
CA ARG A 194 4.55 -0.75 -5.13
C ARG A 194 5.49 0.44 -5.07
N GLY A 195 6.75 0.27 -5.44
CA GLY A 195 7.69 1.39 -5.49
C GLY A 195 7.21 2.52 -6.41
N LEU A 196 6.64 2.20 -7.56
CA LEU A 196 6.20 3.19 -8.55
C LEU A 196 5.06 4.08 -8.04
N TYR A 197 4.03 3.52 -7.40
CA TYR A 197 2.93 4.35 -6.86
C TYR A 197 3.27 5.10 -5.57
N HIS A 198 4.50 4.97 -5.07
CA HIS A 198 5.02 5.79 -3.97
C HIS A 198 6.07 6.82 -4.41
N LEU A 199 6.40 6.91 -5.70
CA LEU A 199 7.40 7.88 -6.19
C LEU A 199 7.01 9.34 -5.95
N TYR A 200 5.72 9.65 -5.77
CA TYR A 200 5.26 11.01 -5.46
C TYR A 200 5.82 11.54 -4.13
N GLN A 201 6.25 10.64 -3.24
CA GLN A 201 6.89 10.97 -1.96
C GLN A 201 8.42 11.14 -2.08
N GLY A 202 8.98 10.94 -3.28
CA GLY A 202 10.42 10.97 -3.53
C GLY A 202 11.06 9.59 -3.75
N PHE A 203 12.34 9.60 -4.15
CA PHE A 203 13.09 8.38 -4.45
C PHE A 203 13.22 7.44 -3.25
N GLY A 204 13.46 7.99 -2.05
CA GLY A 204 13.61 7.19 -0.83
C GLY A 204 12.33 6.41 -0.49
N ALA A 205 11.17 7.04 -0.61
CA ALA A 205 9.89 6.39 -0.39
C ALA A 205 9.59 5.31 -1.41
N GLY A 206 9.86 5.55 -2.70
CA GLY A 206 9.73 4.54 -3.75
C GLY A 206 10.63 3.33 -3.52
N LEU A 207 11.89 3.54 -3.14
CA LEU A 207 12.83 2.45 -2.86
C LEU A 207 12.47 1.67 -1.58
N GLY A 208 12.06 2.38 -0.52
CA GLY A 208 11.58 1.76 0.72
C GLY A 208 10.36 0.86 0.49
N ASN A 209 9.41 1.34 -0.33
CA ASN A 209 8.22 0.60 -0.70
C ASN A 209 8.50 -0.56 -1.65
N LEU A 210 9.49 -0.45 -2.54
CA LEU A 210 9.99 -1.59 -3.31
C LEU A 210 10.55 -2.67 -2.38
N ALA A 211 11.39 -2.29 -1.40
CA ALA A 211 11.95 -3.23 -0.43
C ALA A 211 10.86 -3.91 0.43
N MET A 212 9.90 -3.14 0.93
CA MET A 212 8.72 -3.67 1.62
C MET A 212 7.94 -4.65 0.74
N GLY A 213 7.70 -4.30 -0.54
CA GLY A 213 7.06 -5.16 -1.52
C GLY A 213 7.76 -6.50 -1.69
N VAL A 214 9.11 -6.51 -1.73
CA VAL A 214 9.88 -7.76 -1.83
C VAL A 214 9.66 -8.62 -0.59
N VAL A 215 9.80 -8.04 0.60
CA VAL A 215 9.61 -8.76 1.87
C VAL A 215 8.19 -9.32 1.96
N PHE A 216 7.17 -8.50 1.71
CA PHE A 216 5.77 -8.87 1.84
C PHE A 216 5.36 -9.90 0.79
N GLY A 217 5.78 -9.72 -0.46
CA GLY A 217 5.56 -10.69 -1.53
C GLY A 217 6.22 -12.04 -1.23
N CYS A 218 7.44 -12.05 -0.71
CA CYS A 218 8.10 -13.29 -0.29
C CYS A 218 7.40 -13.97 0.88
N VAL A 219 6.96 -13.22 1.89
CA VAL A 219 6.17 -13.75 3.02
C VAL A 219 4.85 -14.33 2.51
N TYR A 220 4.17 -13.63 1.62
CA TYR A 220 2.92 -14.10 1.01
C TYR A 220 3.10 -15.38 0.21
N VAL A 221 4.10 -15.44 -0.68
CA VAL A 221 4.37 -16.65 -1.47
C VAL A 221 4.71 -17.85 -0.59
N ARG A 222 5.43 -17.66 0.52
CA ARG A 222 5.81 -18.73 1.46
C ARG A 222 4.66 -19.20 2.35
N THR A 223 3.85 -18.26 2.85
CA THR A 223 2.86 -18.54 3.91
C THR A 223 1.43 -18.62 3.38
N GLY A 224 1.14 -17.97 2.26
CA GLY A 224 -0.21 -17.79 1.72
C GLY A 224 -1.12 -16.94 2.62
N ARG A 225 -0.56 -16.10 3.52
CA ARG A 225 -1.35 -15.34 4.51
C ARG A 225 -1.26 -13.83 4.26
N LEU A 226 -2.41 -13.17 4.26
CA LEU A 226 -2.49 -11.73 3.98
C LEU A 226 -2.74 -10.90 5.24
N TRP A 227 -3.43 -11.45 6.24
CA TRP A 227 -3.67 -10.76 7.52
C TRP A 227 -2.42 -10.17 8.18
N PRO A 228 -1.29 -10.90 8.32
CA PRO A 228 -0.09 -10.32 8.91
C PRO A 228 0.44 -9.12 8.11
N LEU A 229 0.29 -9.14 6.78
CA LEU A 229 0.75 -8.05 5.90
C LEU A 229 -0.13 -6.81 6.05
N ILE A 230 -1.46 -6.99 6.03
CA ILE A 230 -2.43 -5.90 6.25
C ILE A 230 -2.19 -5.24 7.60
N VAL A 231 -2.01 -6.05 8.66
CA VAL A 231 -1.73 -5.55 10.00
C VAL A 231 -0.39 -4.81 10.04
N ALA A 232 0.67 -5.39 9.47
CA ALA A 232 1.98 -4.74 9.43
C ALA A 232 1.92 -3.38 8.71
N HIS A 233 1.28 -3.34 7.55
CA HIS A 233 1.11 -2.12 6.76
C HIS A 233 0.33 -1.07 7.56
N ALA A 234 -0.84 -1.43 8.08
CA ALA A 234 -1.67 -0.52 8.85
C ALA A 234 -0.94 0.02 10.10
N LEU A 235 -0.08 -0.78 10.74
CA LEU A 235 0.73 -0.33 11.86
C LEU A 235 1.83 0.65 11.44
N ILE A 236 2.52 0.40 10.33
CA ILE A 236 3.52 1.32 9.78
C ILE A 236 2.87 2.68 9.48
N ASP A 237 1.75 2.67 8.75
CA ASP A 237 0.98 3.86 8.41
C ASP A 237 0.45 4.58 9.65
N ALA A 238 -0.12 3.84 10.61
CA ALA A 238 -0.64 4.43 11.85
C ALA A 238 0.48 5.12 12.65
N VAL A 239 1.66 4.51 12.75
CA VAL A 239 2.82 5.12 13.42
C VAL A 239 3.29 6.35 12.65
N ALA A 240 3.35 6.30 11.32
CA ALA A 240 3.73 7.45 10.51
C ALA A 240 2.72 8.61 10.67
N PHE A 241 1.43 8.35 10.51
CA PHE A 241 0.38 9.38 10.51
C PHE A 241 0.13 9.95 11.90
N VAL A 242 -0.14 9.07 12.89
CA VAL A 242 -0.50 9.49 14.25
C VAL A 242 0.73 9.88 15.05
N GLY A 243 1.83 9.13 14.91
CA GLY A 243 3.09 9.45 15.57
C GLY A 243 3.61 10.83 15.18
N TYR A 244 3.60 11.15 13.88
CA TYR A 244 3.92 12.51 13.42
C TYR A 244 2.97 13.54 14.01
N ALA A 245 1.66 13.32 13.91
CA ALA A 245 0.70 14.34 14.31
C ALA A 245 0.64 14.60 15.83
N LEU A 246 1.07 13.64 16.66
CA LEU A 246 1.23 13.83 18.11
C LEU A 246 2.59 14.44 18.46
N ALA A 247 3.66 14.06 17.74
CA ALA A 247 5.03 14.43 18.07
C ALA A 247 5.46 15.78 17.47
N ALA A 248 4.95 16.18 16.31
CA ALA A 248 5.34 17.42 15.63
C ALA A 248 4.95 18.71 16.40
N GLY A 249 4.00 18.60 17.35
CA GLY A 249 3.69 19.66 18.31
C GLY A 249 4.71 19.81 19.45
N HIS A 250 5.48 18.76 19.74
CA HIS A 250 6.35 18.65 20.93
C HIS A 250 7.85 18.53 20.60
N LEU A 251 8.18 18.11 19.38
CA LEU A 251 9.54 17.87 18.93
C LEU A 251 9.87 18.85 17.82
N GLY A 252 10.58 19.93 18.16
CA GLY A 252 10.95 20.98 17.21
C GLY A 252 11.83 20.53 16.03
N TRP A 253 12.41 19.33 16.09
CA TRP A 253 13.15 18.70 14.99
C TRP A 253 12.27 17.96 13.99
N LEU A 254 10.96 17.83 14.24
CA LEU A 254 9.99 17.27 13.29
C LEU A 254 9.36 18.33 12.37
N ARG A 255 9.58 19.62 12.64
CA ARG A 255 9.21 20.76 11.78
C ARG A 255 10.38 21.20 10.91
#